data_AF-A0A7S0XNJ6-F1
#
_entry.id   AF-A0A7S0XNJ6-F1
#
_cell.length_a   1.000
_cell.length_b   1.000
_cell.length_c   1.000
_cell.angle_alpha   90.00
_cell.angle_beta   90.00
_cell.angle_gamma   90.00
#
_symmetry.space_group_name_H-M   'P 1'
#
loop_
_entity.id
_entity.type
_entity.pdbx_description
1 polymer ?
#
loop_
_entity_poly.entity_id
_entity_poly.type
_entity_poly.pdbx_seq_one_letter_code
_entity_poly.pdbx_strand_id
1 'polypeptide(L)'
;MANSDKAEGGYPWRIMLVGCLCLQAVACWNGEFNVEQGEAGNFWEPLHYLLYGTGVQNFEWSKEYAIRAPVYLAPLYGFGMVGKLLGLSKLGVLYVMRYLLGACGSLSLYSMARASEGVLGGRAAAMGFWLAASNQCVALYMGRVGVDTFTSMLHCLMVAAWFKGRHVRLVWLCAATVLLRPSFLCVVGAMGLIVAQQV
;
A
#
# COMPACT_ATOMS: atom_id res chain seq x y z
N MET A 1 9.18 -29.20 31.65
CA MET A 1 8.81 -29.28 30.22
C MET A 1 9.51 -28.14 29.50
N ALA A 2 10.73 -28.38 29.02
CA ALA A 2 11.49 -27.40 28.24
C ALA A 2 10.95 -27.44 26.81
N ASN A 3 10.32 -26.36 26.35
CA ASN A 3 9.60 -26.35 25.08
C ASN A 3 10.58 -26.46 23.89
N SER A 4 10.21 -27.32 22.97
CA SER A 4 10.96 -27.80 21.81
C SER A 4 11.04 -26.82 20.63
N ASP A 5 11.09 -25.51 20.89
CA ASP A 5 10.88 -24.48 19.84
C ASP A 5 12.14 -24.16 18.99
N LYS A 6 13.12 -25.07 18.94
CA LYS A 6 14.34 -24.90 18.13
C LYS A 6 14.36 -25.74 16.84
N ALA A 7 13.21 -26.21 16.39
CA ALA A 7 13.07 -26.99 15.15
C ALA A 7 12.00 -26.46 14.18
N GLU A 8 11.66 -25.17 14.22
CA GLU A 8 10.85 -24.56 13.15
C GLU A 8 11.77 -24.21 11.95
N GLY A 9 11.91 -25.16 11.03
CA GLY A 9 12.56 -24.92 9.74
C GLY A 9 12.00 -23.66 9.09
N GLY A 10 12.88 -22.77 8.61
CA GLY A 10 12.51 -21.44 8.14
C GLY A 10 11.35 -21.49 7.13
N TYR A 11 10.29 -20.73 7.40
CA TYR A 11 9.13 -20.64 6.52
C TYR A 11 9.56 -20.31 5.09
N PRO A 12 8.87 -20.85 4.06
CA PRO A 12 9.21 -20.61 2.67
C PRO A 12 8.74 -19.21 2.21
N TRP A 13 9.28 -18.18 2.84
CA TRP A 13 8.91 -16.77 2.68
C TRP A 13 8.95 -16.29 1.22
N ARG A 14 9.88 -16.82 0.41
CA ARG A 14 9.95 -16.53 -1.02
C ARG A 14 8.72 -17.06 -1.76
N ILE A 15 8.29 -18.28 -1.47
CA ILE A 15 7.09 -18.89 -2.05
C ILE A 15 5.86 -18.12 -1.60
N MET A 16 5.80 -17.70 -0.34
CA MET A 16 4.71 -16.89 0.19
C MET A 16 4.58 -15.54 -0.51
N LEU A 17 5.70 -14.84 -0.72
CA LEU A 17 5.72 -13.59 -1.48
C LEU A 17 5.24 -13.80 -2.92
N VAL A 18 5.75 -14.83 -3.61
CA VAL A 18 5.33 -15.15 -4.98
C VAL A 18 3.83 -15.47 -5.02
N GLY A 19 3.32 -16.26 -4.07
CA GLY A 19 1.90 -16.56 -3.97
C GLY A 19 1.04 -15.30 -3.76
N CYS A 20 1.48 -14.39 -2.89
CA CYS A 20 0.81 -13.10 -2.71
C CYS A 20 0.85 -12.23 -3.96
N LEU A 21 1.98 -12.16 -4.67
CA LEU A 21 2.09 -11.43 -5.95
C LEU A 21 1.15 -12.01 -7.01
N CYS A 22 1.07 -13.34 -7.12
CA CYS A 22 0.12 -14.00 -8.02
C CYS A 22 -1.33 -13.68 -7.65
N LEU A 23 -1.67 -13.77 -6.35
CA LEU A 23 -3.01 -13.43 -5.85
C LEU A 23 -3.35 -11.97 -6.16
N GLN A 24 -2.41 -11.05 -5.97
CA GLN A 24 -2.59 -9.65 -6.30
C GLN A 24 -2.72 -9.41 -7.80
N ALA A 25 -1.99 -10.14 -8.64
CA ALA A 25 -2.14 -10.03 -10.08
C ALA A 25 -3.55 -10.48 -10.54
N VAL A 26 -4.05 -11.58 -9.97
CA VAL A 26 -5.43 -12.05 -10.21
C VAL A 26 -6.45 -11.04 -9.69
N ALA A 27 -6.26 -10.50 -8.49
CA ALA A 27 -7.14 -9.48 -7.93
C ALA A 27 -7.15 -8.18 -8.75
N CYS A 28 -6.00 -7.75 -9.26
CA CYS A 28 -5.90 -6.56 -10.11
C CYS A 28 -6.64 -6.75 -11.44
N TRP A 29 -6.56 -7.96 -12.01
CA TRP A 29 -7.23 -8.32 -13.26
C TRP A 29 -8.75 -8.38 -13.10
N ASN A 30 -9.23 -9.08 -12.08
CA ASN A 30 -10.66 -9.32 -11.86
C ASN A 30 -11.36 -8.20 -11.07
N GLY A 31 -10.60 -7.35 -10.37
CA GLY A 31 -11.16 -6.29 -9.55
C GLY A 31 -11.84 -5.25 -10.42
N GLU A 32 -13.18 -5.19 -10.35
CA GLU A 32 -13.99 -4.20 -11.06
C GLU A 32 -13.44 -2.78 -10.81
N PHE A 33 -13.14 -2.08 -11.90
CA PHE A 33 -12.74 -0.69 -11.85
C PHE A 33 -13.88 0.17 -12.35
N ASN A 34 -14.70 0.65 -11.42
CA ASN A 34 -15.78 1.56 -11.74
C ASN A 34 -15.25 2.99 -11.64
N VAL A 35 -15.17 3.66 -12.80
CA VAL A 35 -14.72 5.05 -12.91
C VAL A 35 -15.72 6.00 -12.26
N GLU A 36 -17.01 5.68 -12.36
CA GLU A 36 -18.12 6.53 -11.93
C GLU A 36 -18.38 6.48 -10.41
N GLN A 37 -17.86 5.47 -9.71
CA GLN A 37 -18.17 5.25 -8.30
C GLN A 37 -16.95 4.85 -7.49
N GLY A 38 -16.64 5.66 -6.49
CA GLY A 38 -15.66 5.37 -5.44
C GLY A 38 -14.32 6.10 -5.59
N GLU A 39 -13.53 6.01 -4.53
CA GLU A 39 -12.24 6.70 -4.39
C GLU A 39 -11.27 6.43 -5.57
N ALA A 40 -11.33 5.26 -6.22
CA ALA A 40 -10.46 4.92 -7.35
C ALA A 40 -10.71 5.84 -8.56
N GLY A 41 -11.98 6.08 -8.88
CA GLY A 41 -12.40 7.04 -9.91
C GLY A 41 -11.98 8.45 -9.53
N ASN A 42 -12.18 8.84 -8.27
CA ASN A 42 -11.77 10.15 -7.76
C ASN A 42 -10.28 10.44 -7.93
N PHE A 43 -9.39 9.45 -7.93
CA PHE A 43 -7.96 9.67 -8.20
C PHE A 43 -7.60 9.44 -9.67
N TRP A 44 -8.26 8.50 -10.35
CA TRP A 44 -7.96 8.16 -11.73
C TRP A 44 -8.44 9.20 -12.74
N GLU A 45 -9.66 9.75 -12.61
CA GLU A 45 -10.15 10.72 -13.60
C GLU A 45 -9.32 12.00 -13.63
N PRO A 46 -8.94 12.61 -12.49
CA PRO A 46 -8.04 13.76 -12.51
C PRO A 46 -6.65 13.41 -13.04
N LEU A 47 -6.12 12.23 -12.71
CA LEU A 47 -4.85 11.74 -13.24
C LEU A 47 -4.91 11.56 -14.77
N HIS A 48 -6.00 10.96 -15.26
CA HIS A 48 -6.24 10.76 -16.68
C HIS A 48 -6.39 12.10 -17.41
N TYR A 49 -7.05 13.08 -16.79
CA TYR A 49 -7.10 14.45 -17.29
C TYR A 49 -5.71 15.08 -17.39
N LEU A 50 -4.86 14.93 -16.37
CA LEU A 50 -3.48 15.43 -16.40
C LEU A 50 -2.63 14.74 -17.48
N LEU A 51 -2.81 13.44 -17.70
CA LEU A 51 -2.03 12.67 -18.67
C LEU A 51 -2.47 12.91 -20.12
N TYR A 52 -3.78 13.04 -20.36
CA TYR A 52 -4.35 12.99 -21.71
C TYR A 52 -5.18 14.22 -22.11
N GLY A 53 -5.40 15.17 -21.19
CA GLY A 53 -6.23 16.37 -21.44
C GLY A 53 -7.73 16.07 -21.52
N THR A 54 -8.17 14.86 -21.18
CA THR A 54 -9.57 14.41 -21.27
C THR A 54 -9.97 13.71 -19.98
N GLY A 55 -11.17 13.95 -19.46
CA GLY A 55 -11.68 13.33 -18.23
C GLY A 55 -12.69 14.23 -17.52
N VAL A 56 -13.46 13.66 -16.60
CA VAL A 56 -14.37 14.42 -15.74
C VAL A 56 -13.56 15.01 -14.59
N GLN A 57 -13.67 16.33 -14.38
CA GLN A 57 -13.14 16.97 -13.18
C GLN A 57 -14.19 16.90 -12.09
N ASN A 58 -13.93 16.08 -11.07
CA ASN A 58 -14.78 16.06 -9.88
C ASN A 58 -14.55 17.32 -9.06
N PHE A 59 -15.58 17.78 -8.35
CA PHE A 59 -15.54 19.04 -7.61
C PHE A 59 -14.35 19.12 -6.63
N GLU A 60 -13.95 17.97 -6.05
CA GLU A 60 -12.81 17.82 -5.13
C GLU A 60 -11.47 18.27 -5.75
N TRP A 61 -11.33 18.19 -7.08
CA TRP A 61 -10.09 18.44 -7.84
C TRP A 61 -10.19 19.63 -8.80
N SER A 62 -11.36 20.26 -8.88
CA SER A 62 -11.55 21.47 -9.67
C SER A 62 -10.64 22.59 -9.17
N LYS A 63 -10.15 23.44 -10.08
CA LYS A 63 -9.31 24.60 -9.71
C LYS A 63 -10.02 25.60 -8.81
N GLU A 64 -11.35 25.65 -8.90
CA GLU A 64 -12.20 26.59 -8.16
C GLU A 64 -12.35 26.19 -6.69
N TYR A 65 -12.54 24.90 -6.39
CA TYR A 65 -12.78 24.43 -5.02
C TYR A 65 -11.53 23.82 -4.36
N ALA A 66 -10.61 23.22 -5.13
CA ALA A 66 -9.29 22.72 -4.70
C ALA A 66 -9.24 21.99 -3.33
N ILE A 67 -10.27 21.19 -3.02
CA ILE A 67 -10.45 20.57 -1.69
C ILE A 67 -9.38 19.50 -1.42
N ARG A 68 -8.87 18.83 -2.46
CA ARG A 68 -7.73 17.91 -2.36
C ARG A 68 -6.49 18.48 -3.04
N ALA A 69 -5.35 18.37 -2.37
CA ALA A 69 -4.08 18.84 -2.92
C ALA A 69 -3.64 17.97 -4.12
N PRO A 70 -3.29 18.54 -5.28
CA PRO A 70 -2.83 17.80 -6.47
C PRO A 70 -1.51 17.06 -6.25
N VAL A 71 -0.78 17.38 -5.17
CA VAL A 71 0.48 16.71 -4.79
C VAL A 71 0.31 15.19 -4.66
N TYR A 72 -0.87 14.71 -4.25
CA TYR A 72 -1.14 13.28 -4.12
C TYR A 72 -1.14 12.54 -5.46
N LEU A 73 -1.38 13.25 -6.56
CA LEU A 73 -1.34 12.70 -7.91
C LEU A 73 0.07 12.70 -8.51
N ALA A 74 1.02 13.45 -7.95
CA ALA A 74 2.36 13.58 -8.52
C ALA A 74 3.10 12.24 -8.74
N PRO A 75 3.19 11.31 -7.75
CA PRO A 75 3.86 10.03 -7.98
C PRO A 75 3.13 9.19 -9.04
N LEU A 76 1.79 9.18 -9.00
CA LEU A 76 0.96 8.47 -9.97
C LEU A 76 1.10 9.07 -11.38
N TYR A 77 1.23 10.38 -11.51
CA TYR A 77 1.45 11.09 -12.76
C TYR A 77 2.80 10.74 -13.37
N GLY A 78 3.86 10.68 -12.58
CA GLY A 78 5.17 10.23 -13.03
C GLY A 78 5.12 8.84 -13.66
N PHE A 79 4.51 7.87 -12.98
CA PHE A 79 4.33 6.51 -13.52
C PHE A 79 3.43 6.47 -14.75
N GLY A 80 2.33 7.21 -14.74
CA GLY A 80 1.41 7.31 -15.88
C GLY A 80 2.07 7.90 -17.13
N MET A 81 2.95 8.91 -16.95
CA MET A 81 3.72 9.51 -18.03
C MET A 81 4.71 8.53 -18.64
N VAL A 82 5.39 7.72 -17.82
CA VAL A 82 6.27 6.65 -18.33
C VAL A 82 5.45 5.66 -19.17
N GLY A 83 4.29 5.22 -18.69
CA GLY A 83 3.40 4.34 -19.44
C GLY A 83 2.94 4.94 -20.78
N LYS A 84 2.61 6.24 -20.78
CA LYS A 84 2.25 6.99 -21.99
C LYS A 84 3.42 7.08 -22.97
N LEU A 85 4.63 7.35 -22.49
CA LEU A 85 5.84 7.42 -23.32
C LEU A 85 6.21 6.06 -23.93
N LEU A 86 5.88 4.96 -23.24
CA LEU A 86 6.02 3.59 -23.76
C LEU A 86 4.94 3.22 -24.78
N GLY A 87 4.01 4.12 -25.12
CA GLY A 87 2.97 3.89 -26.11
C GLY A 87 1.84 2.96 -25.64
N LEU A 88 1.68 2.78 -24.32
CA LEU A 88 0.58 1.98 -23.77
C LEU A 88 -0.78 2.65 -24.03
N SER A 89 -1.81 1.85 -24.24
CA SER A 89 -3.19 2.35 -24.28
C SER A 89 -3.59 2.96 -22.93
N LYS A 90 -4.60 3.84 -22.91
CA LYS A 90 -5.12 4.45 -21.67
C LYS A 90 -5.46 3.40 -20.61
N LEU A 91 -6.11 2.32 -21.04
CA LEU A 91 -6.42 1.16 -20.20
C LEU A 91 -5.14 0.41 -19.78
N GLY A 92 -4.18 0.23 -20.70
CA GLY A 92 -2.89 -0.39 -20.39
C GLY A 92 -2.12 0.36 -19.30
N VAL A 93 -2.08 1.69 -19.35
CA VAL A 93 -1.47 2.52 -18.30
C VAL A 93 -2.15 2.30 -16.96
N LEU A 94 -3.49 2.30 -16.91
CA LEU A 94 -4.24 2.01 -15.68
C LEU A 94 -3.85 0.65 -15.08
N TYR A 95 -3.90 -0.41 -15.88
CA TYR A 95 -3.62 -1.76 -15.38
C TYR A 95 -2.17 -1.91 -14.94
N VAL A 96 -1.20 -1.38 -15.70
CA VAL A 96 0.21 -1.38 -15.29
C VAL A 96 0.39 -0.69 -13.94
N MET A 97 -0.26 0.46 -13.73
CA MET A 97 -0.21 1.13 -12.43
C MET A 97 -0.81 0.27 -11.31
N ARG A 98 -1.95 -0.37 -11.55
CA ARG A 98 -2.58 -1.28 -10.57
C ARG A 98 -1.66 -2.45 -10.21
N TYR A 99 -1.01 -3.08 -11.19
CA TYR A 99 -0.05 -4.15 -10.94
C TYR A 99 1.17 -3.68 -10.14
N LEU A 100 1.73 -2.51 -10.47
CA LEU A 100 2.86 -1.93 -9.75
C LEU A 100 2.51 -1.61 -8.30
N LEU A 101 1.34 -1.01 -8.06
CA LEU A 101 0.84 -0.74 -6.72
C LEU A 101 0.60 -2.05 -5.96
N GLY A 102 -0.05 -3.03 -6.59
CA GLY A 102 -0.26 -4.35 -6.01
C GLY A 102 1.05 -5.03 -5.58
N ALA A 103 2.07 -4.97 -6.43
CA ALA A 103 3.40 -5.50 -6.12
C ALA A 103 4.07 -4.76 -4.94
N CYS A 104 4.02 -3.43 -4.92
CA CYS A 104 4.52 -2.63 -3.79
C CYS A 104 3.77 -2.94 -2.48
N GLY A 105 2.46 -3.19 -2.57
CA GLY A 105 1.61 -3.60 -1.46
C GLY A 105 2.02 -4.95 -0.91
N SER A 106 2.19 -5.96 -1.78
CA SER A 106 2.69 -7.28 -1.40
C SER A 106 4.07 -7.22 -0.74
N LEU A 107 4.99 -6.41 -1.27
CA LEU A 107 6.33 -6.23 -0.68
C LEU A 107 6.29 -5.57 0.69
N SER A 108 5.38 -4.61 0.88
CA SER A 108 5.19 -3.93 2.16
C SER A 108 4.61 -4.88 3.21
N LEU A 109 3.58 -5.65 2.85
CA LEU A 109 2.99 -6.69 3.71
C LEU A 109 4.00 -7.78 4.06
N TYR A 110 4.77 -8.25 3.06
CA TYR A 110 5.86 -9.20 3.24
C TYR A 110 6.91 -8.67 4.22
N SER A 111 7.30 -7.40 4.09
CA SER A 111 8.28 -6.77 4.97
C SER A 111 7.80 -6.70 6.42
N MET A 112 6.51 -6.43 6.62
CA MET A 112 5.85 -6.45 7.93
C MET A 112 5.86 -7.85 8.54
N ALA A 113 5.44 -8.87 7.79
CA ALA A 113 5.40 -10.25 8.26
C ALA A 113 6.81 -10.81 8.59
N ARG A 114 7.81 -10.48 7.76
CA ARG A 114 9.21 -10.82 8.04
C ARG A 114 9.77 -10.15 9.29
N ALA A 115 9.29 -8.94 9.61
CA ALA A 115 9.71 -8.24 10.81
C ALA A 115 9.03 -8.83 12.05
N SER A 116 7.76 -9.25 11.94
CA SER A 116 7.02 -9.84 13.05
C SER A 116 7.49 -11.25 13.42
N GLU A 117 8.13 -11.99 12.51
CA GLU A 117 8.73 -13.31 12.79
C GLU A 117 9.68 -13.29 14.00
N GLY A 118 10.50 -12.25 14.14
CA GLY A 118 11.46 -12.12 15.24
C GLY A 118 10.83 -11.88 16.62
N VAL A 119 9.54 -11.50 16.66
CA VAL A 119 8.84 -11.11 17.89
C VAL A 119 7.69 -12.07 18.22
N LEU A 120 6.92 -12.51 17.21
CA LEU A 120 5.73 -13.35 17.36
C LEU A 120 6.00 -14.83 17.07
N GLY A 121 7.17 -15.17 16.52
CA GLY A 121 7.50 -16.50 16.02
C GLY A 121 7.02 -16.73 14.57
N GLY A 122 7.63 -17.71 13.90
CA GLY A 122 7.42 -17.96 12.47
C GLY A 122 6.00 -18.38 12.12
N ARG A 123 5.39 -19.29 12.91
CA ARG A 123 3.99 -19.73 12.73
C ARG A 123 3.01 -18.56 12.73
N ALA A 124 3.09 -17.72 13.76
CA ALA A 124 2.17 -16.60 13.92
C ALA A 124 2.36 -15.55 12.81
N ALA A 125 3.61 -15.26 12.44
CA ALA A 125 3.92 -14.33 11.36
C ALA A 125 3.42 -14.84 9.99
N ALA A 126 3.62 -16.13 9.69
CA ALA A 126 3.15 -16.76 8.46
C ALA A 126 1.61 -16.80 8.41
N MET A 127 0.95 -17.11 9.51
CA MET A 127 -0.51 -17.10 9.62
C MET A 127 -1.06 -15.69 9.40
N GLY A 128 -0.49 -14.68 10.07
CA GLY A 128 -0.90 -13.28 9.92
C GLY A 128 -0.71 -12.76 8.49
N PHE A 129 0.39 -13.14 7.83
CA PHE A 129 0.62 -12.82 6.42
C PHE A 129 -0.47 -13.39 5.52
N TRP A 130 -0.78 -14.69 5.65
CA TRP A 130 -1.79 -15.31 4.79
C TRP A 130 -3.20 -14.85 5.09
N LEU A 131 -3.54 -14.57 6.35
CA LEU A 131 -4.82 -14.00 6.72
C LEU A 131 -5.01 -12.60 6.09
N ALA A 132 -3.96 -11.78 6.08
CA ALA A 132 -3.99 -10.48 5.44
C ALA A 132 -4.02 -10.59 3.91
N ALA A 133 -3.20 -11.47 3.32
CA ALA A 133 -3.10 -11.63 1.87
C ALA A 133 -4.35 -12.25 1.24
N SER A 134 -5.04 -13.16 1.94
CA SER A 134 -6.28 -13.78 1.44
C SER A 134 -7.53 -12.94 1.70
N ASN A 135 -7.42 -11.89 2.51
CA ASN A 135 -8.54 -11.00 2.76
C ASN A 135 -8.88 -10.21 1.49
N GLN A 136 -10.09 -10.43 0.97
CA GLN A 136 -10.57 -9.80 -0.26
C GLN A 136 -10.45 -8.28 -0.24
N CYS A 137 -10.74 -7.64 0.88
CA CYS A 137 -10.62 -6.18 0.99
C CYS A 137 -9.17 -5.76 0.79
N VAL A 138 -8.24 -6.36 1.55
CA VAL A 138 -6.80 -6.04 1.45
C VAL A 138 -6.28 -6.25 0.04
N ALA A 139 -6.67 -7.37 -0.58
CA ALA A 139 -6.26 -7.71 -1.94
C ALA A 139 -6.71 -6.66 -2.98
N LEU A 140 -7.96 -6.18 -2.87
CA LEU A 140 -8.50 -5.15 -3.76
C LEU A 140 -7.91 -3.76 -3.48
N TYR A 141 -7.67 -3.40 -2.22
CA TYR A 141 -7.11 -2.09 -1.84
C TYR A 141 -5.63 -1.93 -2.22
N MET A 142 -4.83 -2.99 -2.17
CA MET A 142 -3.39 -2.92 -2.46
C MET A 142 -3.07 -2.55 -3.92
N GLY A 143 -3.95 -2.87 -4.87
CA GLY A 143 -3.78 -2.54 -6.29
C GLY A 143 -4.56 -1.31 -6.74
N ARG A 144 -5.28 -0.63 -5.83
CA ARG A 144 -6.16 0.49 -6.17
C ARG A 144 -5.35 1.76 -6.43
N VAL A 145 -5.75 2.55 -7.42
CA VAL A 145 -5.18 3.90 -7.62
C VAL A 145 -5.82 4.84 -6.61
N GLY A 146 -5.12 5.16 -5.53
CA GLY A 146 -5.61 6.08 -4.51
C GLY A 146 -4.66 6.28 -3.33
N VAL A 147 -4.97 7.27 -2.48
CA VAL A 147 -4.16 7.58 -1.29
C VAL A 147 -4.21 6.47 -0.24
N ASP A 148 -5.33 5.74 -0.12
CA ASP A 148 -5.45 4.61 0.81
C ASP A 148 -4.47 3.46 0.54
N THR A 149 -4.10 3.28 -0.72
CA THR A 149 -3.11 2.29 -1.12
C THR A 149 -1.70 2.69 -0.66
N PHE A 150 -1.35 3.97 -0.76
CA PHE A 150 -0.08 4.48 -0.25
C PHE A 150 -0.02 4.47 1.28
N THR A 151 -1.09 4.89 1.95
CA THR A 151 -1.13 4.90 3.42
C THR A 151 -1.04 3.47 3.97
N SER A 152 -1.76 2.49 3.40
CA SER A 152 -1.69 1.10 3.85
C SER A 152 -0.29 0.48 3.68
N MET A 153 0.42 0.79 2.59
CA MET A 153 1.83 0.41 2.40
C MET A 153 2.73 1.00 3.50
N LEU A 154 2.59 2.30 3.77
CA LEU A 154 3.37 2.98 4.81
C LEU A 154 3.10 2.39 6.19
N HIS A 155 1.85 2.06 6.53
CA HIS A 155 1.51 1.40 7.80
C HIS A 155 2.20 0.04 7.94
N CYS A 156 2.22 -0.79 6.88
CA CYS A 156 2.95 -2.06 6.91
C CYS A 156 4.46 -1.84 7.17
N LEU A 157 5.05 -0.83 6.51
CA LEU A 157 6.46 -0.48 6.70
C LEU A 157 6.74 0.13 8.09
N MET A 158 5.80 0.88 8.66
CA MET A 158 5.87 1.41 10.03
C MET A 158 5.94 0.26 11.03
N VAL A 159 4.98 -0.68 10.96
CA VAL A 159 4.97 -1.86 11.83
C VAL A 159 6.24 -2.68 11.64
N ALA A 160 6.73 -2.83 10.40
CA ALA A 160 7.99 -3.50 10.12
C ALA A 160 9.21 -2.79 10.75
N ALA A 161 9.23 -1.46 10.72
CA ALA A 161 10.29 -0.65 11.33
C ALA A 161 10.24 -0.71 12.86
N TRP A 162 9.03 -0.73 13.43
CA TRP A 162 8.80 -0.87 14.87
C TRP A 162 9.32 -2.22 15.38
N PHE A 163 8.91 -3.34 14.78
CA PHE A 163 9.40 -4.67 15.17
C PHE A 163 10.93 -4.82 15.05
N LYS A 164 11.57 -4.05 14.17
CA LYS A 164 13.03 -4.04 14.00
C LYS A 164 13.77 -3.01 14.87
N GLY A 165 13.07 -2.27 15.74
CA GLY A 165 13.67 -1.23 16.59
C GLY A 165 14.26 -0.04 15.80
N ARG A 166 13.80 0.21 14.57
CA ARG A 166 14.35 1.27 13.70
C ARG A 166 13.60 2.59 13.88
N HIS A 167 13.76 3.20 15.05
CA HIS A 167 12.98 4.37 15.48
C HIS A 167 13.04 5.56 14.51
N VAL A 168 14.22 5.89 13.97
CA VAL A 168 14.35 7.01 13.01
C VAL A 168 13.50 6.78 11.75
N ARG A 169 13.54 5.56 11.19
CA ARG A 169 12.73 5.23 10.00
C ARG A 169 11.25 5.25 10.33
N LEU A 170 10.88 4.77 11.50
CA LEU A 170 9.50 4.81 11.97
C LEU A 170 8.98 6.25 12.04
N VAL A 171 9.72 7.18 12.63
CA VAL A 171 9.33 8.61 12.70
C VAL A 171 9.13 9.22 11.31
N TRP A 172 10.02 8.94 10.34
CA TRP A 172 9.84 9.42 8.97
C TRP A 172 8.60 8.83 8.28
N LEU A 173 8.34 7.53 8.46
CA LEU A 173 7.16 6.87 7.89
C LEU A 173 5.86 7.35 8.54
N CYS A 174 5.89 7.63 9.85
CA CYS A 174 4.83 8.28 10.61
C CYS A 174 4.51 9.66 10.03
N ALA A 175 5.52 10.50 9.86
CA ALA A 175 5.37 11.84 9.29
C ALA A 175 4.80 11.78 7.85
N ALA A 176 5.33 10.89 7.01
CA ALA A 176 4.84 10.70 5.64
C ALA A 176 3.37 10.26 5.61
N THR A 177 2.96 9.36 6.50
CA THR A 177 1.56 8.89 6.60
C THR A 177 0.61 10.03 7.01
N VAL A 178 1.01 10.85 7.98
CA VAL A 178 0.21 12.02 8.43
C VAL A 178 0.07 13.05 7.31
N LEU A 179 1.13 13.31 6.54
CA LEU A 179 1.08 14.22 5.40
C LEU A 179 0.13 13.72 4.30
N LEU A 180 0.08 12.41 4.07
CA LEU A 180 -0.84 11.82 3.09
C LEU A 180 -2.28 11.79 3.60
N ARG A 181 -2.49 11.51 4.89
CA ARG A 181 -3.82 11.37 5.46
C ARG A 181 -3.84 11.79 6.93
N PRO A 182 -4.13 13.07 7.22
CA PRO A 182 -4.12 13.61 8.58
C PRO A 182 -5.08 12.91 9.56
N SER A 183 -6.15 12.27 9.06
CA SER A 183 -7.10 11.52 9.90
C SER A 183 -6.46 10.35 10.67
N PHE A 184 -5.26 9.91 10.28
CA PHE A 184 -4.52 8.84 10.96
C PHE A 184 -3.55 9.36 12.04
N LEU A 185 -3.54 10.66 12.33
CA LEU A 185 -2.68 11.27 13.35
C LEU A 185 -2.77 10.57 14.71
N CYS A 186 -3.96 10.13 15.11
CA CYS A 186 -4.18 9.44 16.39
C CYS A 186 -3.47 8.07 16.45
N VAL A 187 -3.49 7.31 15.36
CA VAL A 187 -2.84 5.98 15.27
C VAL A 187 -1.32 6.13 15.28
N VAL A 188 -0.83 7.12 14.54
CA VAL A 188 0.59 7.45 14.45
C VAL A 188 1.12 7.99 15.79
N GLY A 189 0.36 8.86 16.46
CA GLY A 189 0.67 9.39 17.78
C GLY A 189 0.74 8.30 18.84
N ALA A 190 -0.16 7.32 18.81
CA ALA A 190 -0.12 6.17 19.71
C ALA A 190 1.16 5.32 19.51
N MET A 191 1.54 5.03 18.27
CA MET A 191 2.81 4.33 18.00
C MET A 191 4.03 5.13 18.44
N GLY A 192 4.02 6.46 18.26
CA GLY A 192 5.08 7.35 18.73
C GLY A 192 5.26 7.33 20.24
N LEU A 193 4.14 7.33 21.00
CA LEU A 193 4.15 7.23 22.46
C LEU A 193 4.71 5.89 22.94
N ILE A 194 4.33 4.78 22.31
CA ILE A 194 4.84 3.45 22.66
C ILE A 194 6.35 3.36 22.41
N VAL A 195 6.85 3.97 21.33
CA VAL A 195 8.28 4.04 21.04
C VAL A 195 9.03 4.88 22.06
N ALA A 196 8.46 6.00 22.50
CA ALA A 196 9.06 6.86 23.51
C ALA A 196 9.18 6.17 24.89
N GLN A 197 8.41 5.10 25.15
CA GLN A 197 8.52 4.28 26.36
C GLN A 197 9.61 3.20 26.28
N GLN A 198 10.20 2.96 25.11
CA GLN A 198 11.22 1.92 24.88
C GLN A 198 12.64 2.47 24.65
N VAL A 199 12.79 3.81 24.67
CA VAL A 199 14.07 4.54 24.61
C VAL A 199 14.40 5.03 26.01
#